data_AF-A0A174PVK4-F1
#
_entry.id   AF-A0A174PVK4-F1
#
_cell.length_a   1.000
_cell.length_b   1.000
_cell.length_c   1.000
_cell.angle_alpha   90.00
_cell.angle_beta   90.00
_cell.angle_gamma   90.00
#
_symmetry.space_group_name_H-M   'P 1'
#
loop_
_entity.id
_entity.type
_entity.pdbx_description
1 polymer ?
#
loop_
_entity_poly.entity_id
_entity_poly.type
_entity_poly.pdbx_seq_one_letter_code
_entity_poly.pdbx_strand_id
1 'polypeptide(L)' 'MTKLQIISRLWSIIYDLIFLAKGTPTKSLEEIETDLDVIEHACRKYADIDDDEIA' A
#
# COMPACT_ATOMS: atom_id res chain seq x y z
N MET A 1 -10.81 6.19 -1.10
CA MET A 1 -10.39 4.78 -1.23
C MET A 1 -11.18 3.91 -0.25
N THR A 2 -11.80 2.84 -0.74
CA THR A 2 -12.48 1.82 0.08
C THR A 2 -11.46 0.90 0.77
N LYS A 3 -11.88 0.13 1.80
CA LYS A 3 -11.01 -0.86 2.48
C LYS A 3 -10.34 -1.80 1.45
N LEU A 4 -11.12 -2.34 0.50
CA LEU A 4 -10.62 -3.22 -0.56
C LEU A 4 -9.59 -2.56 -1.49
N GLN A 5 -9.79 -1.29 -1.85
CA GLN A 5 -8.84 -0.57 -2.72
C GLN A 5 -7.50 -0.31 -2.01
N ILE A 6 -7.53 -0.11 -0.70
CA ILE A 6 -6.32 0.09 0.12
C ILE A 6 -5.54 -1.21 0.18
N ILE A 7 -6.22 -2.32 0.48
CA ILE A 7 -5.62 -3.66 0.49
C ILE A 7 -5.01 -4.01 -0.87
N SER A 8 -5.75 -3.79 -1.97
CA SER A 8 -5.23 -4.12 -3.30
C SER A 8 -4.01 -3.28 -3.68
N ARG A 9 -3.98 -1.99 -3.32
CA ARG A 9 -2.83 -1.12 -3.56
C ARG A 9 -1.63 -1.48 -2.68
N LEU A 10 -1.84 -1.83 -1.41
CA LEU A 10 -0.77 -2.33 -0.54
C LEU A 10 -0.06 -3.54 -1.17
N TRP A 11 -0.84 -4.51 -1.67
CA TRP A 11 -0.27 -5.65 -2.39
C TRP A 11 0.49 -5.24 -3.66
N SER A 12 -0.03 -4.28 -4.43
CA SER A 12 0.68 -3.76 -5.61
C SER A 12 2.03 -3.15 -5.25
N ILE A 13 2.08 -2.31 -4.21
CA ILE A 13 3.32 -1.67 -3.73
C ILE A 13 4.32 -2.72 -3.25
N ILE A 14 3.87 -3.78 -2.56
CA ILE A 14 4.72 -4.90 -2.15
C ILE A 14 5.35 -5.58 -3.38
N TYR A 15 4.59 -5.81 -4.44
CA TYR A 15 5.14 -6.38 -5.67
C TYR A 15 6.13 -5.45 -6.37
N ASP A 16 5.85 -4.14 -6.41
CA ASP A 16 6.78 -3.15 -6.96
C ASP A 16 8.12 -3.15 -6.20
N LEU A 17 8.08 -3.25 -4.86
CA LEU A 17 9.27 -3.40 -4.01
C LEU A 17 10.02 -4.72 -4.28
N ILE A 18 9.31 -5.83 -4.45
CA ILE A 18 9.90 -7.13 -4.80
C ILE A 18 10.60 -7.05 -6.16
N PHE A 19 10.00 -6.39 -7.15
CA PHE A 19 10.60 -6.20 -8.47
C PHE A 19 11.83 -5.31 -8.43
N LEU A 20 11.78 -4.23 -7.63
CA LEU A 20 12.95 -3.38 -7.38
C LEU A 20 14.09 -4.20 -6.76
N ALA A 21 13.81 -5.01 -5.73
CA ALA A 21 14.81 -5.86 -5.08
C ALA A 21 15.40 -6.94 -6.00
N LYS A 22 14.63 -7.42 -6.98
CA LYS A 22 15.08 -8.38 -8.00
C LYS A 22 15.88 -7.74 -9.14
N GLY A 23 16.04 -6.41 -9.14
CA GLY A 23 16.72 -5.68 -10.21
C GLY A 23 15.91 -5.61 -11.51
N THR A 24 14.59 -5.87 -11.46
CA THR A 24 13.67 -5.78 -12.59
C THR A 24 12.53 -4.80 -12.29
N PRO A 25 12.81 -3.55 -11.88
CA PRO A 25 11.78 -2.61 -11.46
C PRO A 25 10.85 -2.23 -12.61
N THR A 26 9.55 -2.22 -12.33
CA THR A 26 8.51 -1.62 -13.18
C THR A 26 8.25 -0.14 -12.84
N LYS A 27 8.67 0.27 -11.64
CA LYS A 27 8.61 1.64 -11.11
C LYS A 27 9.93 2.00 -10.43
N SER A 28 10.27 3.28 -10.43
CA SER A 28 11.38 3.82 -9.65
C SER A 28 11.09 3.77 -8.14
N LEU A 29 12.13 3.89 -7.31
CA LEU A 29 11.97 3.97 -5.86
C LEU A 29 11.11 5.18 -5.46
N GLU A 30 11.33 6.34 -6.08
CA GLU A 30 10.58 7.57 -5.80
C GLU A 30 9.07 7.44 -6.09
N GLU A 31 8.71 6.74 -7.17
CA GLU A 31 7.31 6.42 -7.48
C GLU A 31 6.69 5.49 -6.43
N ILE A 32 7.45 4.49 -5.97
CA ILE A 32 7.00 3.56 -4.92
C ILE A 32 6.82 4.29 -3.58
N GLU A 33 7.73 5.20 -3.23
CA GLU A 33 7.65 6.05 -2.04
C GLU A 33 6.43 6.98 -2.11
N THR A 34 6.18 7.58 -3.27
CA THR A 34 4.98 8.41 -3.50
C THR A 34 3.68 7.58 -3.34
N ASP A 35 3.65 6.36 -3.87
CA ASP A 35 2.52 5.46 -3.71
C ASP A 35 2.32 5.04 -2.24
N LEU A 36 3.42 4.84 -1.49
CA LEU A 36 3.42 4.57 -0.06
C LEU A 36 2.83 5.72 0.73
N ASP A 37 3.21 6.97 0.48
CA ASP A 37 2.66 8.16 1.16
C ASP A 37 1.15 8.28 0.97
N VAL A 38 0.67 8.05 -0.26
CA VAL A 38 -0.76 8.09 -0.58
C VAL A 38 -1.51 6.99 0.19
N ILE A 39 -0.92 5.79 0.29
CA ILE A 39 -1.52 4.69 1.03
C ILE A 39 -1.45 4.87 2.53
N GLU A 40 -0.36 5.39 3.08
CA GLU A 40 -0.23 5.73 4.49
C GLU A 40 -1.33 6.73 4.88
N HIS A 41 -1.50 7.80 4.09
CA HIS A 41 -2.58 8.75 4.29
C HIS A 41 -3.97 8.09 4.26
N ALA A 42 -4.20 7.16 3.32
CA ALA A 42 -5.45 6.43 3.24
C ALA A 42 -5.67 5.45 4.41
N CYS A 43 -4.59 4.92 5.01
CA CYS A 43 -4.62 4.03 6.16
C CYS A 43 -4.87 4.76 7.48
N ARG A 44 -4.44 6.02 7.63
CA ARG A 44 -4.57 6.80 8.88
C ARG A 44 -5.99 6.81 9.45
N LYS A 45 -7.02 6.80 8.60
CA LYS A 45 -8.42 6.78 9.02
C LYS A 45 -8.85 5.49 9.73
N TYR A 46 -8.04 4.43 9.67
CA TYR A 46 -8.27 3.16 10.37
C TYR A 46 -7.36 2.98 11.60
N ALA A 47 -6.45 3.91 11.89
CA ALA A 47 -5.48 3.75 12.98
C ALA A 47 -6.12 3.71 14.36
N ASP A 48 -7.26 4.40 14.52
CA ASP A 48 -8.02 4.52 15.78
C ASP A 48 -9.37 3.78 15.72
N ILE A 49 -9.54 2.87 14.75
CA ILE A 49 -10.75 2.05 14.61
C ILE A 49 -10.42 0.64 15.09
N ASP A 50 -11.12 0.17 16.14
CA ASP A 50 -11.03 -1.22 16.55
C ASP A 50 -11.47 -2.15 15.41
N ASP A 51 -10.80 -3.29 15.27
CA ASP A 51 -11.12 -4.36 14.31
C ASP A 51 -12.45 -5.08 14.68
N ASP A 52 -13.52 -4.33 14.91
CA ASP A 52 -14.87 -4.85 15.12
C ASP A 52 -15.49 -5.20 13.76
N GLU A 53 -14.97 -6.23 13.07
CA GLU A 53 -15.67 -6.84 11.93
C GLU A 53 -15.08 -8.21 11.50
N ILE A 54 -15.13 -9.20 12.39
CA ILE A 54 -15.42 -10.59 11.98
C ILE A 54 -16.43 -11.18 12.98
N ALA A 55 -17.71 -11.02 12.68
CA ALA A 55 -18.81 -11.80 13.25
C ALA A 55 -19.18 -12.96 12.32
#